data_AF-A0A550I9E0-F1
#
_entry.id   AF-A0A550I9E0-F1
#
_cell.length_a   1.000
_cell.length_b   1.000
_cell.length_c   1.000
_cell.angle_alpha   90.00
_cell.angle_beta   90.00
_cell.angle_gamma   90.00
#
_symmetry.space_group_name_H-M   'P 1'
#
loop_
_entity.id
_entity.type
_entity.pdbx_description
1 polymer ?
#
loop_
_entity_poly.entity_id
_entity_poly.type
_entity_poly.pdbx_seq_one_letter_code
_entity_poly.pdbx_strand_id
1 'polypeptide(L)'
;MGTGFPGILNADNQYVRTFISLSRKPGKTITGYIKGKRKPFFNPVSYAILSITLYLLLELYIGSELGSPEMNNSPIKEVYDTGYKLGKLIKSNLKFFWLFFILCLGISNRMFFHRFNLFEHLAGSSYVVGHATLIGIIGLILLKLPIVFNPLIYFVIVILLYFSFRNNNFDPLRLLFSILSTGLAFLLFILLPFFFLYLI
;
A
#
# COMPACT_ATOMS: atom_id res chain seq x y z
N MET A 1 12.66 14.59 -40.38
CA MET A 1 11.36 15.11 -39.89
C MET A 1 10.84 14.15 -38.82
N GLY A 2 10.64 14.64 -37.59
CA GLY A 2 9.80 14.02 -36.56
C GLY A 2 10.39 12.89 -35.69
N THR A 3 11.25 13.23 -34.73
CA THR A 3 11.61 12.36 -33.58
C THR A 3 10.44 12.28 -32.59
N GLY A 4 9.85 11.09 -32.40
CA GLY A 4 8.74 10.87 -31.46
C GLY A 4 8.93 9.63 -30.57
N PHE A 5 9.30 9.86 -29.30
CA PHE A 5 9.19 8.98 -28.11
C PHE A 5 8.93 7.45 -28.29
N PRO A 6 9.89 6.59 -28.69
CA PRO A 6 9.70 5.14 -28.66
C PRO A 6 10.34 4.44 -27.44
N GLY A 7 11.25 5.08 -26.70
CA GLY A 7 12.10 4.39 -25.71
C GLY A 7 11.44 4.08 -24.36
N ILE A 8 10.46 4.88 -23.92
CA ILE A 8 9.94 4.82 -22.54
C ILE A 8 8.74 3.86 -22.41
N LEU A 9 8.04 3.58 -23.53
CA LEU A 9 6.89 2.69 -23.62
C LEU A 9 7.20 1.36 -24.31
N ASN A 10 8.47 1.01 -24.49
CA ASN A 10 8.82 -0.34 -24.93
C ASN A 10 8.34 -1.36 -23.88
N ALA A 11 7.62 -2.38 -24.34
CA ALA A 11 7.15 -3.51 -23.54
C ALA A 11 8.29 -4.31 -22.85
N ASP A 12 9.54 -3.87 -23.02
CA ASP A 12 10.72 -4.31 -22.29
C ASP A 12 10.89 -3.68 -20.90
N ASN A 13 10.12 -2.65 -20.55
CA ASN A 13 10.15 -2.10 -19.20
C ASN A 13 9.51 -3.10 -18.21
N GLN A 14 10.35 -3.72 -17.37
CA GLN A 14 9.92 -4.68 -16.33
C GLN A 14 8.88 -4.09 -15.39
N TYR A 15 8.94 -2.78 -15.11
CA TYR A 15 7.97 -2.10 -14.24
C TYR A 15 6.56 -2.12 -14.84
N VAL A 16 6.42 -1.70 -16.10
CA VAL A 16 5.13 -1.68 -16.82
C VAL A 16 4.57 -3.09 -16.97
N ARG A 17 5.43 -4.07 -17.31
CA ARG A 17 5.03 -5.49 -17.35
C ARG A 17 4.50 -5.98 -16.01
N THR A 18 5.17 -5.61 -14.91
CA THR A 18 4.75 -5.98 -13.56
C THR A 18 3.42 -5.33 -13.20
N PHE A 19 3.24 -4.04 -13.50
CA PHE A 19 1.98 -3.33 -13.32
C PHE A 19 0.83 -4.05 -14.02
N ILE A 20 0.93 -4.27 -15.34
CA ILE A 20 -0.11 -4.95 -16.13
C ILE A 20 -0.36 -6.37 -15.62
N SER A 21 0.71 -7.08 -15.25
CA SER A 21 0.61 -8.45 -14.73
C SER A 21 -0.13 -8.50 -13.40
N LEU A 22 0.18 -7.60 -12.46
CA LEU A 22 -0.50 -7.47 -11.17
C LEU A 22 -1.96 -7.08 -11.33
N SER A 23 -2.29 -6.16 -12.24
CA SER A 23 -3.69 -5.76 -12.48
C SER A 23 -4.54 -6.91 -13.04
N ARG A 24 -3.95 -7.80 -13.86
CA ARG A 24 -4.70 -8.87 -14.53
C ARG A 24 -4.69 -10.19 -13.77
N LYS A 25 -3.57 -10.59 -13.19
CA LYS A 25 -3.34 -11.94 -12.62
C LYS A 25 -2.40 -11.88 -11.41
N PRO A 26 -2.75 -11.15 -10.33
CA PRO A 26 -1.83 -10.85 -9.23
C PRO A 26 -1.26 -12.12 -8.58
N GLY A 27 -2.08 -13.16 -8.39
CA GLY A 27 -1.61 -14.44 -7.88
C GLY A 27 -0.54 -15.10 -8.74
N LYS A 28 -0.67 -15.08 -10.08
CA LYS A 28 0.37 -15.65 -10.96
C LYS A 28 1.65 -14.81 -10.95
N THR A 29 1.54 -13.49 -10.84
CA THR A 29 2.68 -12.58 -10.75
C THR A 29 3.48 -12.79 -9.47
N ILE A 30 2.79 -12.73 -8.31
CA ILE A 30 3.41 -12.88 -6.99
C ILE A 30 4.00 -14.28 -6.83
N THR A 31 3.22 -15.33 -7.11
CA THR A 31 3.73 -16.70 -7.01
C THR A 31 4.83 -17.01 -8.03
N GLY A 32 4.76 -16.41 -9.23
CA GLY A 32 5.81 -16.52 -10.23
C GLY A 32 7.14 -15.95 -9.74
N TYR A 33 7.12 -14.75 -9.16
CA TYR A 33 8.32 -14.12 -8.59
C TYR A 33 8.90 -14.93 -7.43
N ILE A 34 8.04 -15.36 -6.48
CA ILE A 34 8.42 -16.17 -5.32
C ILE A 34 9.08 -17.48 -5.76
N LYS A 35 8.51 -18.16 -6.76
CA LYS A 35 9.06 -19.39 -7.35
C LYS A 35 10.29 -19.18 -8.24
N GLY A 36 10.89 -17.99 -8.23
CA GLY A 36 12.16 -17.72 -8.92
C GLY A 36 12.02 -17.28 -10.39
N LYS A 37 10.82 -17.11 -10.94
CA LYS A 37 10.63 -16.54 -12.29
C LYS A 37 10.81 -15.01 -12.25
N ARG A 38 12.01 -14.54 -11.92
CA ARG A 38 12.31 -13.12 -11.65
C ARG A 38 12.50 -12.27 -12.91
N LYS A 39 13.06 -12.83 -13.99
CA LYS A 39 13.34 -12.11 -15.25
C LYS A 39 12.18 -11.24 -15.79
N PRO A 40 10.90 -11.71 -15.80
CA PRO A 40 9.79 -10.90 -16.31
C PRO A 40 9.23 -9.86 -15.33
N PHE A 41 9.64 -9.89 -14.05
CA PHE A 41 9.04 -9.08 -13.00
C PHE A 41 10.07 -8.15 -12.36
N PHE A 42 9.64 -6.93 -12.05
CA PHE A 42 10.46 -5.94 -11.36
C PHE A 42 10.64 -6.32 -9.89
N ASN A 43 11.75 -5.95 -9.24
CA ASN A 43 11.94 -6.28 -7.82
C ASN A 43 10.77 -5.73 -6.96
N PRO A 44 10.13 -6.53 -6.08
CA PRO A 44 8.95 -6.12 -5.33
C PRO A 44 9.16 -4.92 -4.42
N VAL A 45 10.31 -4.85 -3.73
CA VAL A 45 10.62 -3.75 -2.82
C VAL A 45 10.89 -2.48 -3.62
N SER A 46 11.69 -2.59 -4.68
CA SER A 46 11.92 -1.46 -5.60
C SER A 46 10.62 -0.99 -6.26
N TYR A 47 9.71 -1.90 -6.61
CA TYR A 47 8.38 -1.61 -7.15
C TYR A 47 7.56 -0.78 -6.17
N ALA A 48 7.54 -1.18 -4.89
CA ALA A 48 6.84 -0.47 -3.83
C ALA A 48 7.42 0.93 -3.63
N ILE A 49 8.75 1.04 -3.47
CA ILE A 49 9.43 2.34 -3.29
C ILE A 49 9.09 3.29 -4.43
N LEU A 50 9.25 2.85 -5.68
CA LEU A 50 8.97 3.71 -6.85
C LEU A 50 7.51 4.15 -6.91
N SER A 51 6.59 3.25 -6.59
CA SER A 51 5.14 3.54 -6.55
C SER A 51 4.80 4.57 -5.49
N ILE A 52 5.41 4.47 -4.31
CA ILE A 52 5.25 5.41 -3.19
C ILE A 52 5.86 6.76 -3.55
N THR A 53 7.06 6.78 -4.13
CA THR A 53 7.68 8.02 -4.60
C THR A 53 6.78 8.73 -5.61
N LEU A 54 6.23 8.02 -6.59
CA LEU A 54 5.32 8.61 -7.57
C LEU A 54 4.05 9.18 -6.91
N TYR A 55 3.46 8.45 -5.96
CA TYR A 55 2.31 8.95 -5.21
C TYR A 55 2.63 10.23 -4.45
N LEU A 56 3.74 10.27 -3.70
CA LEU A 56 4.13 11.42 -2.89
C LEU A 56 4.44 12.65 -3.74
N LEU A 57 5.06 12.46 -4.91
CA LEU A 57 5.26 13.55 -5.87
C LEU A 57 3.92 14.12 -6.31
N LEU A 58 2.95 13.28 -6.67
CA LEU A 58 1.62 13.75 -7.08
C LEU A 58 0.84 14.38 -5.92
N GLU A 59 0.98 13.87 -4.70
CA GLU A 59 0.40 14.48 -3.50
C GLU A 59 0.96 15.89 -3.25
N LEU A 60 2.25 16.12 -3.51
CA LEU A 60 2.86 17.44 -3.41
C LEU A 60 2.25 18.44 -4.41
N TYR A 61 1.92 18.00 -5.63
CA TYR A 61 1.32 18.86 -6.66
C TYR A 61 -0.19 19.09 -6.46
N ILE A 62 -0.94 18.05 -6.09
CA ILE A 62 -2.40 18.13 -5.94
C ILE A 62 -2.78 18.76 -4.59
N GLY A 63 -1.97 18.51 -3.56
CA GLY A 63 -2.27 18.84 -2.18
C GLY A 63 -3.20 17.79 -1.53
N SER A 64 -2.95 17.48 -0.26
CA SER A 64 -3.87 16.72 0.60
C SER A 64 -4.35 17.60 1.74
N GLU A 65 -5.67 17.78 1.82
CA GLU A 65 -6.32 18.57 2.85
C GLU A 65 -6.49 17.70 4.11
N LEU A 66 -5.58 17.87 5.06
CA LEU A 66 -5.87 17.54 6.45
C LEU A 66 -6.45 18.82 7.04
N GLY A 67 -7.76 18.99 6.94
CA GLY A 67 -8.44 20.15 7.49
C GLY A 67 -8.09 20.30 8.98
N SER A 68 -7.75 21.51 9.39
CA SER A 68 -7.68 21.89 10.79
C SER A 68 -9.01 22.56 11.17
N PRO A 69 -10.03 21.82 11.62
CA PRO A 69 -11.19 22.47 12.20
C PRO A 69 -10.76 23.25 13.44
N GLU A 70 -11.05 24.55 13.45
CA GLU A 70 -10.93 25.40 14.63
C GLU A 70 -11.94 24.91 15.68
N MET A 71 -11.47 24.16 16.68
CA MET A 71 -12.31 23.72 17.79
C MET A 71 -12.22 24.74 18.94
N ASN A 72 -13.31 25.46 19.17
CA ASN A 72 -13.49 26.30 20.35
C ASN A 72 -13.76 25.43 21.60
N ASN A 73 -12.91 25.61 22.62
CA ASN A 73 -13.07 25.28 24.05
C ASN A 73 -14.03 24.12 24.41
N SER A 74 -13.76 22.91 23.92
CA SER A 74 -14.42 21.69 24.41
C SER A 74 -13.46 20.84 25.28
N PRO A 75 -13.96 20.04 26.24
CA PRO A 75 -13.13 19.10 27.02
C PRO A 75 -12.45 18.01 26.17
N ILE A 76 -12.76 17.93 24.88
CA ILE A 76 -12.16 16.98 23.92
C ILE A 76 -10.85 17.55 23.31
N LYS A 77 -10.50 18.80 23.62
CA LYS A 77 -9.34 19.50 23.05
C LYS A 77 -8.02 18.74 23.24
N GLU A 78 -7.79 18.11 24.40
CA GLU A 78 -6.54 17.40 24.67
C GLU A 78 -6.40 16.11 23.84
N VAL A 79 -7.48 15.33 23.71
CA VAL A 79 -7.54 14.15 22.85
C VAL A 79 -7.37 14.54 21.38
N TYR A 80 -8.00 15.64 20.99
CA TYR A 80 -7.92 16.18 19.65
C TYR A 80 -6.50 16.68 19.31
N ASP A 81 -5.87 17.46 20.19
CA ASP A 81 -4.51 17.98 20.00
C ASP A 81 -3.50 16.84 19.90
N THR A 82 -3.69 15.77 20.68
CA THR A 82 -2.88 14.55 20.58
C THR A 82 -3.06 13.87 19.24
N GLY A 83 -4.32 13.71 18.78
CA GLY A 83 -4.62 13.16 17.46
C GLY A 83 -4.04 13.99 16.31
N TYR A 84 -4.11 15.32 16.41
CA TYR A 84 -3.53 16.24 15.41
C TYR A 84 -2.01 16.15 15.35
N LYS A 85 -1.33 16.12 16.51
CA LYS A 85 0.12 15.90 16.59
C LYS A 85 0.53 14.58 15.96
N LEU A 86 -0.21 13.50 16.26
CA LEU A 86 0.03 12.17 15.69
C LEU A 86 -0.19 12.14 14.18
N GLY A 87 -1.28 12.75 13.69
CA GLY A 87 -1.55 12.89 12.27
C GLY A 87 -0.46 13.69 11.54
N LYS A 88 0.03 14.77 12.15
CA LYS A 88 1.14 15.58 11.62
C LYS A 88 2.45 14.78 11.56
N LEU A 89 2.75 13.97 12.58
CA LEU A 89 3.93 13.09 12.62
C LEU A 89 3.88 12.01 11.54
N ILE A 90 2.70 11.40 11.32
CA ILE A 90 2.50 10.43 10.25
C ILE A 90 2.65 11.11 8.88
N LYS A 91 2.04 12.30 8.69
CA LYS A 91 2.13 13.04 7.42
C LYS A 91 3.58 13.41 7.09
N SER A 92 4.35 13.91 8.05
CA SER A 92 5.75 14.33 7.81
C SER A 92 6.68 13.15 7.50
N ASN A 93 6.35 11.95 7.97
CA ASN A 93 7.17 10.74 7.80
C ASN A 93 6.48 9.68 6.93
N LEU A 94 5.51 10.07 6.10
CA LEU A 94 4.60 9.17 5.41
C LEU A 94 5.29 8.06 4.61
N LYS A 95 6.41 8.39 3.97
CA LYS A 95 7.22 7.44 3.19
C LYS A 95 7.72 6.25 4.03
N PHE A 96 8.15 6.51 5.27
CA PHE A 96 8.69 5.48 6.16
C PHE A 96 7.56 4.66 6.78
N PHE A 97 6.50 5.33 7.22
CA PHE A 97 5.29 4.69 7.73
C PHE A 97 4.68 3.75 6.68
N TRP A 98 4.53 4.21 5.44
CA TRP A 98 3.93 3.38 4.41
C TRP A 98 4.79 2.19 3.97
N LEU A 99 6.13 2.34 3.99
CA LEU A 99 7.03 1.19 3.82
C LEU A 99 6.94 0.23 5.02
N PHE A 100 6.80 0.74 6.24
CA PHE A 100 6.58 -0.08 7.43
C PHE A 100 5.27 -0.87 7.36
N PHE A 101 4.22 -0.30 6.75
CA PHE A 101 2.96 -1.01 6.50
C PHE A 101 3.16 -2.31 5.69
N ILE A 102 4.17 -2.39 4.80
CA ILE A 102 4.53 -3.62 4.10
C ILE A 102 4.96 -4.72 5.07
N LEU A 103 5.70 -4.37 6.13
CA LEU A 103 6.12 -5.30 7.17
C LEU A 103 4.92 -5.80 7.97
N CYS A 104 4.05 -4.89 8.42
CA CYS A 104 2.80 -5.25 9.11
C CYS A 104 1.94 -6.18 8.26
N LEU A 105 1.79 -5.87 6.97
CA LEU A 105 1.01 -6.67 6.03
C LEU A 105 1.66 -8.03 5.77
N GLY A 106 2.98 -8.12 5.68
CA GLY A 106 3.70 -9.39 5.52
C GLY A 106 3.55 -10.32 6.72
N ILE A 107 3.68 -9.77 7.94
CA ILE A 107 3.46 -10.52 9.19
C ILE A 107 2.01 -11.01 9.27
N SER A 108 1.07 -10.10 9.03
CA SER A 108 -0.35 -10.42 9.04
C SER A 108 -0.70 -11.48 7.99
N ASN A 109 -0.22 -11.35 6.75
CA ASN A 109 -0.45 -12.32 5.69
C ASN A 109 0.10 -13.70 6.05
N ARG A 110 1.27 -13.75 6.71
CA ARG A 110 1.83 -15.00 7.22
C ARG A 110 0.90 -15.66 8.22
N MET A 111 0.24 -14.91 9.09
CA MET A 111 -0.69 -15.46 10.10
C MET A 111 -1.97 -16.03 9.52
N PHE A 112 -2.49 -15.50 8.41
CA PHE A 112 -3.78 -15.95 7.85
C PHE A 112 -3.64 -16.93 6.66
N PHE A 113 -2.62 -16.78 5.81
CA PHE A 113 -2.55 -17.55 4.56
C PHE A 113 -1.63 -18.77 4.63
N HIS A 114 -0.63 -18.78 5.52
CA HIS A 114 0.31 -19.90 5.81
C HIS A 114 0.97 -20.59 4.59
N ARG A 115 0.87 -20.02 3.39
CA ARG A 115 1.29 -20.66 2.14
C ARG A 115 2.79 -20.51 1.87
N PHE A 116 3.38 -19.46 2.43
CA PHE A 116 4.71 -18.99 2.10
C PHE A 116 5.50 -18.68 3.38
N ASN A 117 6.81 -18.58 3.27
CA ASN A 117 7.63 -18.09 4.39
C ASN A 117 7.47 -16.57 4.58
N LEU A 118 8.01 -16.02 5.67
CA LEU A 118 7.84 -14.59 5.96
C LEU A 118 8.43 -13.69 4.86
N PHE A 119 9.59 -14.01 4.31
CA PHE A 119 10.24 -13.22 3.27
C PHE A 119 9.44 -13.22 1.96
N GLU A 120 8.84 -14.35 1.62
CA GLU A 120 7.94 -14.47 0.48
C GLU A 120 6.64 -13.67 0.69
N HIS A 121 6.08 -13.70 1.90
CA HIS A 121 4.95 -12.83 2.26
C HIS A 121 5.31 -11.35 2.22
N LEU A 122 6.54 -10.97 2.61
CA LEU A 122 7.04 -9.59 2.46
C LEU A 122 7.18 -9.18 0.99
N ALA A 123 7.72 -10.06 0.15
CA ALA A 123 7.81 -9.82 -1.29
C ALA A 123 6.42 -9.64 -1.93
N GLY A 124 5.48 -10.52 -1.62
CA GLY A 124 4.08 -10.39 -2.08
C GLY A 124 3.41 -9.11 -1.58
N SER A 125 3.59 -8.79 -0.29
CA SER A 125 3.03 -7.59 0.33
C SER A 125 3.60 -6.31 -0.29
N SER A 126 4.88 -6.32 -0.68
CA SER A 126 5.50 -5.18 -1.37
C SER A 126 4.83 -4.90 -2.72
N TYR A 127 4.55 -5.93 -3.51
CA TYR A 127 3.79 -5.76 -4.75
C TYR A 127 2.36 -5.27 -4.50
N VAL A 128 1.66 -5.84 -3.53
CA VAL A 128 0.28 -5.47 -3.21
C VAL A 128 0.20 -4.01 -2.77
N VAL A 129 1.03 -3.59 -1.81
CA VAL A 129 1.06 -2.22 -1.30
C VAL A 129 1.49 -1.25 -2.40
N GLY A 130 2.55 -1.57 -3.16
CA GLY A 130 2.99 -0.74 -4.28
C GLY A 130 1.90 -0.55 -5.34
N HIS A 131 1.19 -1.61 -5.71
CA HIS A 131 0.16 -1.55 -6.75
C HIS A 131 -1.10 -0.83 -6.26
N ALA A 132 -1.50 -1.06 -5.00
CA ALA A 132 -2.59 -0.32 -4.37
C ALA A 132 -2.28 1.17 -4.24
N THR A 133 -1.02 1.53 -3.99
CA THR A 133 -0.55 2.92 -3.94
C THR A 133 -0.73 3.63 -5.28
N LEU A 134 -0.38 2.96 -6.40
CA LEU A 134 -0.58 3.51 -7.74
C LEU A 134 -2.07 3.72 -8.06
N ILE A 135 -2.92 2.74 -7.75
CA ILE A 135 -4.37 2.88 -7.93
C ILE A 135 -4.91 3.98 -7.00
N GLY A 136 -4.31 4.13 -5.81
CA GLY A 136 -4.57 5.18 -4.85
C GLY A 136 -4.39 6.60 -5.39
N ILE A 137 -3.59 6.80 -6.45
CA ILE A 137 -3.47 8.10 -7.13
C ILE A 137 -4.84 8.56 -7.67
N ILE A 138 -5.67 7.64 -8.16
CA ILE A 138 -7.04 7.96 -8.59
C ILE A 138 -7.85 8.43 -7.37
N GLY A 139 -7.70 7.74 -6.24
CA GLY A 139 -8.34 8.13 -4.99
C GLY A 139 -7.84 9.48 -4.46
N LEU A 140 -6.57 9.83 -4.65
CA LEU A 140 -6.01 11.13 -4.29
C LEU A 140 -6.70 12.25 -5.10
N ILE A 141 -6.91 12.05 -6.40
CA ILE A 141 -7.60 13.03 -7.25
C ILE A 141 -9.07 13.18 -6.84
N LEU A 142 -9.76 12.08 -6.55
CA LEU A 142 -11.20 12.08 -6.27
C LEU A 142 -11.54 12.50 -4.83
N LEU A 143 -10.77 12.04 -3.84
CA LEU A 143 -11.08 12.20 -2.43
C LEU A 143 -10.18 13.23 -1.72
N LYS A 144 -9.04 13.59 -2.31
CA LYS A 144 -8.01 14.46 -1.72
C LYS A 144 -7.52 14.05 -0.33
N LEU A 145 -7.67 12.76 0.00
CA LEU A 145 -7.24 12.19 1.27
C LEU A 145 -5.78 11.72 1.19
N PRO A 146 -4.99 11.87 2.27
CA PRO A 146 -3.68 11.26 2.38
C PRO A 146 -3.75 9.73 2.24
N ILE A 147 -2.64 9.10 1.81
CA ILE A 147 -2.59 7.67 1.47
C ILE A 147 -3.11 6.75 2.60
N VAL A 148 -2.78 7.08 3.85
CA VAL A 148 -3.14 6.30 5.05
C VAL A 148 -4.63 6.40 5.38
N PHE A 149 -5.31 7.45 4.95
CA PHE A 149 -6.73 7.66 5.24
C PHE A 149 -7.62 7.35 4.03
N ASN A 150 -7.04 6.86 2.93
CA ASN A 150 -7.77 6.61 1.71
C ASN A 150 -8.40 5.20 1.71
N PRO A 151 -9.73 5.06 1.89
CA PRO A 151 -10.38 3.75 1.97
C PRO A 151 -10.27 2.95 0.67
N LEU A 152 -10.12 3.62 -0.48
CA LEU A 152 -9.95 2.97 -1.78
C LEU A 152 -8.68 2.11 -1.80
N ILE A 153 -7.61 2.57 -1.16
CA ILE A 153 -6.34 1.85 -1.12
C ILE A 153 -6.49 0.54 -0.34
N TYR A 154 -7.12 0.58 0.83
CA TYR A 154 -7.37 -0.62 1.63
C TYR A 154 -8.30 -1.60 0.92
N PHE A 155 -9.34 -1.09 0.24
CA PHE A 155 -10.21 -1.92 -0.58
C PHE A 155 -9.44 -2.62 -1.70
N VAL A 156 -8.56 -1.91 -2.41
CA VAL A 156 -7.70 -2.49 -3.45
C VAL A 156 -6.73 -3.52 -2.87
N ILE A 157 -6.16 -3.28 -1.68
CA ILE A 157 -5.29 -4.25 -0.99
C ILE A 157 -6.06 -5.55 -0.72
N VAL A 158 -7.27 -5.46 -0.15
CA VAL A 158 -8.12 -6.64 0.11
C VAL A 158 -8.38 -7.41 -1.18
N ILE A 159 -8.75 -6.72 -2.26
CA ILE A 159 -8.97 -7.34 -3.56
C ILE A 159 -7.71 -8.05 -4.08
N LEU A 160 -6.57 -7.36 -4.09
CA LEU A 160 -5.32 -7.91 -4.60
C LEU A 160 -4.88 -9.13 -3.79
N LEU A 161 -4.99 -9.09 -2.46
CA LEU A 161 -4.70 -10.24 -1.60
C LEU A 161 -5.65 -11.41 -1.90
N TYR A 162 -6.94 -11.13 -2.02
CA TYR A 162 -7.93 -12.15 -2.35
C TYR A 162 -7.58 -12.84 -3.68
N PHE A 163 -7.33 -12.09 -4.75
CA PHE A 163 -6.92 -12.66 -6.04
C PHE A 163 -5.52 -13.32 -6.01
N SER A 164 -4.67 -12.96 -5.04
CA SER A 164 -3.33 -13.54 -4.90
C SER A 164 -3.36 -14.91 -4.23
N PHE A 165 -4.27 -15.11 -3.28
CA PHE A 165 -4.34 -16.31 -2.45
C PHE A 165 -5.54 -17.21 -2.75
N ARG A 166 -6.55 -16.74 -3.49
CA ARG A 166 -7.67 -17.58 -3.93
C ARG A 166 -7.21 -18.66 -4.91
N ASN A 167 -7.94 -19.76 -4.91
CA ASN A 167 -7.83 -20.79 -5.94
C ASN A 167 -8.69 -20.40 -7.17
N ASN A 168 -8.92 -21.34 -8.10
CA ASN A 168 -9.61 -21.04 -9.37
C ASN A 168 -11.04 -20.50 -9.18
N ASN A 169 -11.75 -20.93 -8.13
CA ASN A 169 -13.14 -20.56 -7.86
C ASN A 169 -13.25 -19.50 -6.76
N PHE A 170 -14.44 -18.87 -6.67
CA PHE A 170 -14.74 -17.96 -5.57
C PHE A 170 -14.62 -18.69 -4.23
N ASP A 171 -13.83 -18.13 -3.32
CA ASP A 171 -13.53 -18.70 -2.02
C ASP A 171 -13.80 -17.64 -0.93
N PRO A 172 -14.96 -17.68 -0.25
CA PRO A 172 -15.34 -16.65 0.73
C PRO A 172 -14.41 -16.65 1.95
N LEU A 173 -13.82 -17.79 2.31
CA LEU A 173 -12.88 -17.89 3.42
C LEU A 173 -11.60 -17.10 3.11
N ARG A 174 -11.12 -17.16 1.87
CA ARG A 174 -9.94 -16.37 1.44
C ARG A 174 -10.24 -14.88 1.40
N LEU A 175 -11.47 -14.50 1.03
CA LEU A 175 -11.89 -13.09 1.10
C LEU A 175 -11.90 -12.60 2.55
N LEU A 176 -12.47 -13.39 3.47
CA LEU A 176 -12.46 -13.10 4.90
C LEU A 176 -11.03 -12.96 5.43
N PHE A 177 -10.12 -13.87 5.09
CA PHE A 177 -8.71 -13.78 5.47
C PHE A 177 -8.02 -12.55 4.90
N SER A 178 -8.35 -12.11 3.68
CA SER A 178 -7.81 -10.86 3.12
C SER A 178 -8.28 -9.63 3.91
N ILE A 179 -9.55 -9.60 4.31
CA ILE A 179 -10.13 -8.53 5.14
C ILE A 179 -9.46 -8.53 6.52
N LEU A 180 -9.44 -9.67 7.21
CA LEU A 180 -8.84 -9.81 8.53
C LEU A 180 -7.35 -9.48 8.51
N SER A 181 -6.63 -9.93 7.47
CA SER A 181 -5.21 -9.65 7.35
C SER A 181 -4.93 -8.16 7.12
N THR A 182 -5.72 -7.51 6.27
CA THR A 182 -5.58 -6.06 6.05
C THR A 182 -5.94 -5.27 7.31
N GLY A 183 -7.01 -5.66 8.01
CA GLY A 183 -7.43 -5.03 9.27
C GLY A 183 -6.37 -5.19 10.37
N LEU A 184 -5.82 -6.40 10.55
CA LEU A 184 -4.74 -6.64 11.51
C LEU A 184 -3.47 -5.85 11.15
N ALA A 185 -3.11 -5.79 9.86
CA ALA A 185 -1.96 -4.99 9.42
C ALA A 185 -2.15 -3.50 9.72
N PHE A 186 -3.37 -2.98 9.55
CA PHE A 186 -3.72 -1.60 9.90
C PHE A 186 -3.65 -1.34 11.41
N LEU A 187 -4.14 -2.28 12.24
CA LEU A 187 -4.00 -2.18 13.69
C LEU A 187 -2.54 -2.15 14.12
N LEU A 188 -1.72 -3.08 13.61
CA LEU A 188 -0.27 -3.12 13.89
C LEU A 188 0.43 -1.83 13.43
N PHE A 189 0.01 -1.29 12.30
CA PHE A 189 0.54 -0.05 11.75
C PHE A 189 0.24 1.17 12.63
N ILE A 190 -0.98 1.27 13.19
CA ILE A 190 -1.35 2.38 14.09
C ILE A 190 -0.57 2.33 15.41
N LEU A 191 -0.27 1.15 15.94
CA LEU A 191 0.43 1.03 17.22
C LEU A 191 1.84 1.64 17.20
N LEU A 192 2.51 1.63 16.05
CA LEU A 192 3.88 2.15 15.93
C LEU A 192 3.98 3.68 16.16
N PRO A 193 3.22 4.55 15.47
CA PRO A 193 3.27 5.99 15.74
C PRO A 193 2.85 6.34 17.18
N PHE A 194 1.91 5.59 17.79
CA PHE A 194 1.61 5.74 19.21
C PHE A 194 2.83 5.47 20.08
N PHE A 195 3.55 4.36 19.84
CA PHE A 195 4.78 4.05 20.57
C PHE A 195 5.83 5.18 20.47
N PHE A 196 6.02 5.76 19.27
CA PHE A 196 6.94 6.88 19.09
C PHE A 196 6.48 8.15 19.84
N LEU A 197 5.18 8.43 19.86
CA LEU A 197 4.65 9.61 20.55
C LEU A 197 4.80 9.52 22.08
N TYR A 198 4.75 8.32 22.66
CA TYR A 198 4.99 8.12 24.10
C TYR A 198 6.47 8.17 24.49
N LEU A 199 7.38 8.02 23.52
CA LEU A 199 8.83 7.99 23.77
C LEU A 199 9.48 9.38 23.67
N ILE A 200 8.79 10.36 23.08
CA ILE A 200 9.21 11.76 22.89
C ILE A 200 8.51 12.64 23.92
#